data_AF-A0A931S9K6-F1
#
_entry.id   AF-A0A931S9K6-F1
#
_cell.length_a   1.000
_cell.length_b   1.000
_cell.length_c   1.000
_cell.angle_alpha   90.00
_cell.angle_beta   90.00
_cell.angle_gamma   90.00
#
_symmetry.space_group_name_H-M   'P 1'
#
loop_
_entity.id
_entity.type
_entity.pdbx_description
1 polymer ?
#
loop_
_entity_poly.entity_id
_entity_poly.type
_entity_poly.pdbx_seq_one_letter_code
_entity_poly.pdbx_strand_id
1 'polypeptide(L)' 'MSFFVALTYALPPGTPKDRVGMLRRAFVDTMGDREFFAEMKKFRLEVDPVGGKEVEEIINDFFKLDTALIGKLKDIFYK' A
#
# COMPACT_ATOMS: atom_id res chain seq x y z
N MET A 1 -15.71 -13.45 3.15
CA MET A 1 -14.25 -13.24 3.07
C MET A 1 -14.06 -11.95 2.28
N SER A 2 -13.79 -10.84 2.94
CA SER A 2 -13.56 -9.56 2.27
C SER A 2 -12.11 -9.49 1.82
N PHE A 3 -11.88 -9.36 0.52
CA PHE A 3 -10.56 -9.05 -0.03
C PHE A 3 -10.42 -7.53 -0.05
N PHE A 4 -9.55 -6.99 0.78
CA PHE A 4 -9.16 -5.58 0.70
C PHE A 4 -8.09 -5.44 -0.38
N VAL A 5 -8.36 -4.63 -1.39
CA VAL A 5 -7.37 -4.23 -2.40
C VAL A 5 -6.72 -2.94 -1.90
N ALA A 6 -5.42 -2.97 -1.63
CA ALA A 6 -4.68 -1.78 -1.25
C ALA A 6 -4.47 -0.87 -2.47
N LEU A 7 -4.93 0.38 -2.39
CA LEU A 7 -4.54 1.42 -3.34
C LEU A 7 -3.16 1.95 -2.95
N THR A 8 -2.14 1.58 -3.71
CA THR A 8 -0.75 1.98 -3.43
C THR A 8 -0.38 3.25 -4.20
N TYR A 9 0.40 4.11 -3.53
CA TYR A 9 1.07 5.24 -4.17
C TYR A 9 2.53 4.86 -4.43
N ALA A 10 2.97 5.02 -5.68
CA ALA A 10 4.33 4.71 -6.09
C ALA A 10 4.96 5.93 -6.80
N LEU A 11 6.28 6.04 -6.68
CA LEU A 11 7.08 7.04 -7.37
C LEU A 11 8.01 6.34 -8.37
N PRO A 12 8.40 7.01 -9.47
CA PRO A 12 9.34 6.43 -10.42
C PRO A 12 10.67 6.05 -9.76
N PRO A 13 11.36 5.01 -10.26
CA PRO A 13 12.73 4.70 -9.86
C PRO A 13 13.65 5.91 -10.02
N GLY A 14 14.58 6.10 -9.08
CA GLY A 14 15.52 7.22 -9.10
C GLY A 14 14.96 8.54 -8.55
N THR A 15 13.71 8.56 -8.06
CA THR A 15 13.19 9.74 -7.34
C THR A 15 14.12 10.10 -6.16
N PRO A 16 14.55 11.37 -6.03
CA PRO A 16 15.43 11.80 -4.94
C PRO A 16 14.89 11.43 -3.54
N LYS A 17 15.78 10.94 -2.66
CA LYS A 17 15.40 10.40 -1.34
C LYS A 17 14.70 11.42 -0.45
N ASP A 18 15.11 12.68 -0.53
CA ASP A 18 14.49 13.82 0.16
C ASP A 18 13.04 14.03 -0.30
N ARG A 19 12.76 13.91 -1.61
CA ARG A 19 11.39 13.97 -2.15
C ARG A 19 10.55 12.78 -1.72
N VAL A 20 11.11 11.57 -1.74
CA VAL A 20 10.43 10.38 -1.22
C VAL A 20 10.08 10.57 0.26
N GLY A 21 11.02 11.04 1.06
CA GLY A 21 10.80 11.30 2.49
C GLY A 21 9.74 12.37 2.74
N MET A 22 9.74 13.45 1.95
CA MET A 22 8.73 14.51 2.04
C MET A 22 7.33 13.97 1.75
N LEU A 23 7.14 13.22 0.66
CA LEU A 23 5.83 12.69 0.27
C LEU A 23 5.32 11.62 1.23
N ARG A 24 6.21 10.78 1.76
CA ARG A 24 5.84 9.81 2.82
C ARG A 24 5.31 10.51 4.07
N ARG A 25 5.96 11.59 4.52
CA ARG A 25 5.47 12.38 5.66
C ARG A 25 4.11 13.00 5.35
N ALA A 26 3.97 13.67 4.21
CA ALA A 26 2.70 14.29 3.81
C ALA A 26 1.53 13.29 3.74
N PHE A 27 1.79 12.07 3.27
CA PHE A 27 0.81 10.99 3.28
C PHE A 27 0.38 10.64 4.71
N VAL A 28 1.34 10.37 5.60
CA VAL A 28 1.05 10.03 7.01
C VAL A 28 0.31 11.16 7.73
N ASP A 29 0.72 12.41 7.49
CA ASP A 29 0.07 13.58 8.09
C ASP A 29 -1.41 13.67 7.64
N THR A 30 -1.68 13.45 6.35
CA THR A 30 -3.05 13.38 5.81
C THR A 30 -3.86 12.25 6.43
N MET A 31 -3.24 11.08 6.63
CA MET A 31 -3.86 9.91 7.25
C MET A 31 -4.07 10.06 8.77
N GLY A 32 -3.58 11.13 9.38
CA GLY A 32 -3.92 11.54 10.75
C GLY A 32 -4.85 12.75 10.82
N ASP A 33 -5.21 13.34 9.67
CA ASP A 33 -5.97 14.58 9.60
C ASP A 33 -7.47 14.34 9.86
N ARG A 34 -8.03 15.10 10.81
CA ARG A 34 -9.43 14.92 11.24
C ARG A 34 -10.43 15.36 10.18
N GLU A 35 -10.12 16.38 9.40
CA GLU A 35 -11.00 16.87 8.33
C GLU A 35 -11.06 15.85 7.20
N PHE A 36 -9.92 15.25 6.86
CA PHE A 36 -9.85 14.15 5.91
C PHE A 36 -10.77 12.98 6.31
N PHE A 37 -10.68 12.47 7.54
CA PHE A 37 -11.55 11.38 8.00
C PHE A 37 -13.04 11.78 8.06
N ALA A 38 -13.33 13.01 8.47
CA ALA A 38 -14.71 13.51 8.49
C ALA A 38 -15.32 13.47 7.07
N GLU A 39 -14.53 13.81 6.05
CA GLU A 39 -14.96 13.76 4.66
C GLU A 39 -15.11 12.32 4.16
N MET A 40 -14.15 11.43 4.43
CA MET A 40 -14.24 10.01 4.07
C MET A 40 -15.50 9.35 4.64
N LYS A 41 -15.86 9.70 5.88
CA LYS A 41 -17.08 9.21 6.53
C LYS A 41 -18.36 9.65 5.82
N LYS A 42 -18.42 10.87 5.27
CA LYS A 42 -19.58 11.33 4.47
C LYS A 42 -19.80 10.45 3.25
N PHE A 43 -18.72 10.01 2.63
CA PHE A 43 -18.74 9.12 1.46
C PHE A 43 -18.79 7.63 1.82
N ARG A 44 -18.84 7.28 3.12
CA ARG A 44 -18.80 5.89 3.62
C ARG A 44 -17.56 5.13 3.11
N LEU A 45 -16.44 5.84 2.97
CA LEU A 45 -15.16 5.25 2.63
C LEU A 45 -14.44 4.87 3.93
N GLU A 46 -14.08 3.60 4.05
CA GLU A 46 -13.20 3.11 5.10
C GLU A 46 -11.76 3.33 4.65
N VAL A 47 -10.95 3.95 5.51
CA VAL A 47 -9.54 4.21 5.24
C VAL A 47 -8.71 3.56 6.34
N ASP A 48 -7.91 2.58 5.96
CA ASP A 48 -6.96 1.87 6.81
C ASP A 48 -5.55 2.03 6.22
N PRO A 49 -4.82 3.10 6.60
CA PRO A 49 -3.58 3.47 5.95
C PRO A 49 -2.42 2.56 6.36
N VAL A 50 -1.69 2.04 5.37
CA VAL A 50 -0.45 1.28 5.57
C VAL A 50 0.76 2.19 5.33
N GLY A 51 1.76 2.12 6.21
CA GLY A 51 2.95 2.97 6.12
C GLY A 51 3.81 2.66 4.89
N GLY A 52 4.38 3.68 4.26
CA GLY A 52 5.16 3.50 3.01
C GLY A 52 6.41 2.62 3.14
N LYS A 53 6.97 2.44 4.35
CA LYS A 53 8.06 1.49 4.61
C LYS A 53 7.56 0.05 4.65
N GLU A 54 6.43 -0.16 5.29
CA GLU A 54 5.78 -1.47 5.39
C GLU A 54 5.31 -1.94 4.01
N VAL A 55 4.72 -1.05 3.20
CA VAL A 55 4.38 -1.36 1.80
C VAL A 55 5.63 -1.77 1.00
N GLU A 56 6.75 -1.06 1.17
CA GLU A 56 8.01 -1.40 0.50
C GLU A 56 8.54 -2.79 0.93
N GLU A 57 8.45 -3.12 2.22
CA GLU A 57 8.83 -4.43 2.75
C GLU A 57 7.94 -5.55 2.19
N ILE A 58 6.61 -5.37 2.20
CA ILE A 58 5.65 -6.34 1.64
C ILE A 58 5.94 -6.61 0.16
N ILE A 59 6.17 -5.56 -0.63
CA ILE A 59 6.50 -5.70 -2.07
C ILE A 59 7.83 -6.44 -2.24
N ASN A 60 8.86 -6.06 -1.49
CA ASN A 60 10.16 -6.71 -1.58
C ASN A 60 10.12 -8.19 -1.17
N ASP A 61 9.31 -8.53 -0.17
CA ASP A 61 9.15 -9.91 0.27
C ASP A 61 8.32 -10.74 -0.71
N PHE A 62 7.32 -10.13 -1.35
CA PHE A 62 6.60 -10.75 -2.46
C PHE A 62 7.54 -11.20 -3.59
N PHE A 63 8.51 -10.35 -3.96
CA PHE A 63 9.51 -10.70 -4.99
C PHE A 63 10.53 -11.76 -4.56
N LYS A 64 10.61 -12.11 -3.27
CA LYS A 64 11.48 -13.17 -2.74
C LYS A 64 10.77 -14.52 -2.63
N LEU A 65 9.47 -14.59 -2.91
CA LEU A 65 8.70 -15.84 -2.79
C LEU A 65 9.28 -16.94 -3.69
N ASP A 66 9.34 -18.15 -3.16
CA ASP A 66 9.84 -19.31 -3.89
C ASP A 66 8.96 -19.63 -5.12
N THR A 67 9.62 -19.98 -6.23
CA THR A 67 8.94 -20.26 -7.50
C THR A 67 7.94 -21.42 -7.43
N ALA A 68 8.17 -22.43 -6.57
CA ALA A 68 7.23 -23.54 -6.39
C ALA A 68 5.98 -23.07 -5.63
N LEU A 69 6.13 -22.15 -4.68
CA LEU A 69 4.98 -21.51 -4.01
C LEU A 69 4.18 -20.64 -4.98
N ILE A 70 4.84 -19.85 -5.82
CA ILE A 70 4.19 -19.06 -6.88
C ILE A 70 3.39 -19.98 -7.83
N GLY A 71 3.97 -21.12 -8.21
CA GLY A 71 3.27 -22.13 -9.02
C GLY A 71 1.98 -22.61 -8.37
N LYS A 72 2.04 -23.01 -7.09
CA LYS A 72 0.84 -23.44 -6.34
C LYS A 72 -0.21 -22.34 -6.22
N LEU A 73 0.19 -21.10 -5.97
CA LEU A 73 -0.74 -19.97 -5.88
C LEU A 73 -1.44 -19.72 -7.22
N LYS A 74 -0.72 -19.83 -8.34
CA LYS A 74 -1.33 -19.71 -9.68
C LYS A 74 -2.39 -20.79 -9.91
N ASP A 75 -2.12 -22.04 -9.53
CA ASP A 75 -3.08 -23.14 -9.65
C ASP A 75 -4.34 -22.94 -8.78
N ILE A 76 -4.25 -22.17 -7.68
CA ILE A 76 -5.38 -21.86 -6.80
C ILE A 76 -6.20 -20.70 -7.35
N PHE A 77 -5.55 -19.61 -7.79
CA PHE A 77 -6.22 -18.37 -8.20
C PHE A 77 -6.67 -18.34 -9.67
N TYR A 78 -6.05 -19.14 -10.54
CA TYR A 78 -6.35 -19.18 -11.99
C TYR A 78 -6.90 -20.54 -12.46
N LYS A 79 -7.48 -21.33 -11.54
CA LYS A 79 -8.31 -22.49 -11.88
C LYS A 79 -9.70 -22.07 -12.32
#